data_AF-A0A812WDP6-F1
#
_entry.id   AF-A0A812WDP6-F1
#
_cell.length_a   1.000
_cell.length_b   1.000
_cell.length_c   1.000
_cell.angle_alpha   90.00
_cell.angle_beta   90.00
_cell.angle_gamma   90.00
#
_symmetry.space_group_name_H-M   'P 1'
#
loop_
_entity.id
_entity.type
_entity.pdbx_description
1 polymer ?
#
loop_
_entity_poly.entity_id
_entity_poly.type
_entity_poly.pdbx_seq_one_letter_code
_entity_poly.pdbx_strand_id
1 'polypeptide(L)'
;MNPWPSGGFIGFLLTTAIIVILCEIVPQSVCTRHGLFLGAAGSPIIKLAMVLFYPITKPYAIVLDHLFPQRENLLDRSQLQALVEYQKSAAPGMLVEGQAEMLIGALGMTKKTVSEVMVPLQSACCLMLEDILDFAFIARVIQRGYSRFPVVDPASGQVVGLLHCKDLLSLRVVEPLHDDPVHNVRDRSTCTVGELLEALRAAGRERHIFVCGKNTTLMALLSELGSQSAFQQLSVKR
;
A
#
# COMPACT_ATOMS: atom_id res chain seq x y z
N MET A 1 -37.56 40.80 -57.72
CA MET A 1 -37.30 39.37 -57.44
C MET A 1 -36.69 39.33 -56.06
N ASN A 2 -37.49 39.01 -55.05
CA ASN A 2 -37.07 39.05 -53.66
C ASN A 2 -36.75 37.60 -53.29
N PRO A 3 -35.48 37.20 -53.14
CA PRO A 3 -35.16 35.83 -52.82
C PRO A 3 -35.39 35.66 -51.32
N TRP A 4 -36.30 34.77 -50.96
CA TRP A 4 -36.67 34.37 -49.59
C TRP A 4 -37.58 35.31 -48.78
N PRO A 5 -38.74 34.81 -48.29
CA PRO A 5 -39.46 35.48 -47.22
C PRO A 5 -38.63 35.35 -45.94
N SER A 6 -38.34 36.46 -45.27
CA SER A 6 -37.54 36.53 -44.04
C SER A 6 -37.95 35.51 -42.97
N GLY A 7 -39.24 35.14 -42.89
CA GLY A 7 -39.74 34.10 -42.00
C GLY A 7 -39.22 32.68 -42.28
N GLY A 8 -38.86 32.34 -43.53
CA GLY A 8 -38.34 31.01 -43.88
C GLY A 8 -36.91 30.78 -43.38
N PHE A 9 -36.06 31.80 -43.47
CA PHE A 9 -34.70 31.75 -42.91
C PHE A 9 -34.72 31.69 -41.38
N ILE A 10 -35.62 32.44 -40.75
CA ILE A 10 -35.85 32.40 -39.31
C ILE A 10 -36.37 31.02 -38.88
N GLY A 11 -37.31 30.43 -39.61
CA GLY A 11 -37.81 29.07 -39.35
C GLY A 11 -36.72 27.99 -39.51
N PHE A 12 -35.87 28.11 -40.52
CA PHE A 12 -34.72 27.21 -40.71
C PHE A 12 -33.73 27.29 -39.55
N LEU A 13 -33.36 28.50 -39.12
CA LEU A 13 -32.45 28.68 -37.99
C LEU A 13 -33.08 28.16 -36.69
N LEU A 14 -34.37 28.44 -36.46
CA LEU A 14 -35.07 28.02 -35.26
C LEU A 14 -35.19 26.49 -35.17
N THR A 15 -35.61 25.84 -36.26
CA THR A 15 -35.73 24.38 -36.31
C THR A 15 -34.38 23.69 -36.17
N THR A 16 -33.35 24.20 -36.85
CA THR A 16 -31.98 23.68 -36.71
C THR A 16 -31.47 23.83 -35.27
N ALA A 17 -31.66 24.99 -34.65
CA ALA A 17 -31.26 25.22 -33.25
C ALA A 17 -31.96 24.26 -32.27
N ILE A 18 -33.27 24.07 -32.43
CA ILE A 18 -34.05 23.16 -31.59
C ILE A 18 -33.57 21.71 -31.74
N ILE A 19 -33.35 21.24 -32.97
CA ILE A 19 -32.89 19.87 -33.23
C ILE A 19 -31.49 19.67 -32.64
N VAL A 20 -30.56 20.61 -32.83
CA VAL A 20 -29.21 20.51 -32.24
C VAL A 20 -29.28 20.44 -30.73
N ILE A 21 -30.07 21.31 -30.09
CA ILE A 21 -30.19 21.32 -28.63
C ILE A 21 -30.76 20.00 -28.12
N LEU A 22 -31.86 19.52 -28.69
CA LEU A 22 -32.58 18.34 -28.19
C LEU A 22 -31.93 17.01 -28.59
N CYS A 23 -31.44 16.89 -29.82
CA CYS A 23 -30.92 15.63 -30.36
C CYS A 23 -29.41 15.46 -30.18
N GLU A 24 -28.65 16.54 -29.96
CA GLU A 24 -27.19 16.48 -29.86
C GLU A 24 -26.72 16.91 -28.47
N ILE A 25 -27.01 18.14 -28.07
CA ILE A 25 -26.44 18.72 -26.84
C ILE A 25 -26.95 18.01 -25.58
N VAL A 26 -28.27 17.83 -25.46
CA VAL A 26 -28.87 17.16 -24.30
C VAL A 26 -28.38 15.72 -24.14
N PRO A 27 -28.51 14.81 -25.14
CA PRO A 27 -28.06 13.43 -24.98
C PRO A 27 -26.54 13.33 -24.78
N GLN A 28 -25.74 14.17 -25.44
CA GLN A 28 -24.30 14.20 -25.22
C GLN A 28 -23.95 14.60 -23.78
N SER A 29 -24.64 15.59 -23.21
CA SER A 29 -24.42 16.01 -21.81
C SER A 29 -24.79 14.93 -20.78
N VAL A 30 -25.81 14.11 -21.07
CA VAL A 30 -26.21 13.00 -20.20
C VAL A 30 -25.19 11.87 -20.29
N CYS A 31 -24.74 11.54 -21.51
CA CYS A 31 -23.72 10.52 -21.76
C CYS A 31 -22.36 10.86 -21.13
N THR A 32 -21.98 12.14 -21.02
CA THR A 32 -20.71 12.49 -20.35
C THR A 32 -20.78 12.35 -18.84
N ARG A 33 -21.96 12.52 -18.21
CA ARG A 33 -22.13 12.35 -16.76
C ARG A 33 -22.40 10.91 -16.33
N HIS A 34 -23.20 10.17 -17.08
CA HIS A 34 -23.65 8.81 -16.74
C HIS A 34 -23.18 7.74 -17.74
N GLY A 35 -22.10 8.03 -18.49
CA GLY A 35 -21.65 7.21 -19.61
C GLY A 35 -21.37 5.75 -19.28
N LEU A 36 -20.85 5.45 -18.08
CA LEU A 36 -20.62 4.07 -17.65
C LEU A 36 -21.93 3.29 -17.49
N PHE A 37 -22.95 3.89 -16.88
CA PHE A 37 -24.24 3.24 -16.66
C PHE A 37 -25.00 3.05 -17.98
N LEU A 38 -25.07 4.11 -18.80
CA LEU A 38 -25.69 4.06 -20.14
C LEU A 38 -24.95 3.10 -21.08
N GLY A 39 -23.62 3.07 -21.02
CA GLY A 39 -22.79 2.14 -21.79
C GLY A 39 -22.98 0.68 -21.35
N ALA A 40 -23.13 0.43 -20.05
CA ALA A 40 -23.42 -0.90 -19.53
C ALA A 40 -24.82 -1.37 -19.96
N ALA A 41 -25.84 -0.53 -19.80
CA ALA A 41 -27.21 -0.84 -20.21
C ALA A 41 -27.35 -1.00 -21.74
N GLY A 42 -26.64 -0.17 -22.52
CA GLY A 42 -26.61 -0.22 -23.98
C GLY A 42 -25.68 -1.29 -24.57
N SER A 43 -24.91 -2.00 -23.73
CA SER A 43 -23.93 -3.01 -24.14
C SER A 43 -24.43 -4.00 -25.21
N PRO A 44 -25.64 -4.60 -25.12
CA PRO A 44 -26.09 -5.55 -26.14
C PRO A 44 -26.29 -4.90 -27.53
N ILE A 45 -26.81 -3.67 -27.58
CA ILE A 45 -27.05 -2.94 -28.83
C ILE A 45 -25.70 -2.56 -29.47
N ILE A 46 -24.77 -2.06 -28.65
CA ILE A 46 -23.43 -1.65 -29.11
C ILE A 46 -22.67 -2.87 -29.64
N LYS A 47 -22.75 -4.03 -28.97
CA LYS A 47 -22.12 -5.28 -29.44
C LYS A 47 -22.72 -5.76 -30.76
N LEU A 48 -24.04 -5.69 -30.92
CA LEU A 48 -24.69 -6.03 -32.19
C LEU A 48 -24.22 -5.12 -33.33
N ALA A 49 -24.15 -3.80 -33.10
CA ALA A 49 -23.62 -2.86 -34.06
C ALA A 49 -22.14 -3.15 -34.38
N MET A 50 -21.31 -3.44 -33.37
CA MET A 50 -19.91 -3.83 -33.59
C MET A 50 -19.79 -5.05 -34.51
N VAL A 51 -20.61 -6.10 -34.31
CA VAL A 51 -20.60 -7.30 -35.17
C VAL A 51 -21.01 -6.95 -36.60
N LEU A 52 -22.05 -6.14 -36.77
CA LEU A 52 -22.55 -5.72 -38.08
C LEU A 52 -21.50 -4.91 -38.86
N PHE A 53 -20.79 -3.99 -38.19
CA PHE A 53 -19.78 -3.13 -38.81
C PHE A 53 -18.38 -3.74 -38.86
N TYR A 54 -18.12 -4.82 -38.10
CA TYR A 54 -16.84 -5.53 -38.06
C TYR A 54 -16.19 -5.81 -39.44
N PRO A 55 -16.91 -6.29 -40.47
CA PRO A 55 -16.30 -6.55 -41.77
C PRO A 55 -15.68 -5.31 -42.43
N ILE A 56 -16.17 -4.11 -42.11
CA ILE A 56 -15.70 -2.84 -42.67
C ILE A 56 -14.68 -2.18 -41.74
N THR A 57 -14.91 -2.19 -40.43
CA THR A 57 -14.03 -1.52 -39.47
C THR A 57 -12.70 -2.24 -39.27
N LYS A 58 -12.64 -3.57 -39.41
CA LYS A 58 -11.39 -4.33 -39.29
C LYS A 58 -10.32 -3.97 -40.33
N PRO A 59 -10.59 -3.96 -41.65
CA PRO A 59 -9.59 -3.56 -42.62
C PRO A 59 -9.17 -2.10 -42.45
N TYR A 60 -10.11 -1.23 -42.07
CA TYR A 60 -9.79 0.16 -41.74
C TYR A 60 -8.82 0.26 -40.56
N ALA A 61 -9.06 -0.48 -39.48
CA ALA A 61 -8.16 -0.52 -38.31
C ALA A 61 -6.75 -1.00 -38.69
N ILE A 62 -6.64 -2.07 -39.49
CA ILE A 62 -5.33 -2.59 -39.95
C ILE A 62 -4.55 -1.53 -40.74
N VAL A 63 -5.23 -0.81 -41.64
CA VAL A 63 -4.59 0.27 -42.42
C VAL A 63 -4.14 1.39 -41.50
N LEU A 64 -4.97 1.78 -40.52
CA LEU A 64 -4.66 2.85 -39.58
C LEU A 64 -3.50 2.47 -38.66
N ASP A 65 -3.46 1.24 -38.16
CA ASP A 65 -2.40 0.71 -37.29
C ASP A 65 -1.06 0.61 -38.03
N HIS A 66 -1.07 0.34 -39.34
CA HIS A 66 0.13 0.37 -40.16
C HIS A 66 0.63 1.80 -40.47
N LEU A 67 -0.29 2.75 -40.67
CA LEU A 67 0.05 4.15 -40.94
C LEU A 67 0.47 4.90 -39.68
N PHE A 68 -0.15 4.57 -38.55
CA PHE A 68 0.10 5.14 -37.24
C PHE A 68 0.32 4.01 -36.23
N PRO A 69 1.52 3.37 -36.25
CA PRO A 69 1.85 2.35 -35.26
C PRO A 69 1.79 2.99 -33.87
N GLN A 70 0.68 2.74 -33.18
CA GLN A 70 0.44 3.24 -31.85
C GLN A 70 1.43 2.55 -30.93
N ARG A 71 2.33 3.33 -30.31
CA ARG A 71 2.95 2.86 -29.07
C ARG A 71 1.79 2.74 -28.10
N GLU A 72 1.51 1.54 -27.64
CA GLU A 72 0.49 1.28 -26.64
C GLU A 72 0.58 2.37 -25.57
N ASN A 73 -0.51 3.12 -25.38
CA ASN A 73 -0.62 4.17 -24.36
C ASN A 73 -0.66 3.51 -22.97
N LEU A 74 0.35 2.74 -22.64
CA LEU A 74 0.65 2.33 -21.29
C LEU A 74 1.06 3.62 -20.60
N LEU A 75 0.08 4.27 -19.97
CA LEU A 75 0.32 5.44 -19.15
C LEU A 75 1.46 5.08 -18.20
N ASP A 76 2.59 5.77 -18.35
CA ASP A 76 3.73 5.48 -17.51
C ASP A 76 3.34 5.78 -16.05
N ARG A 77 3.97 5.10 -15.09
CA ARG A 77 3.65 5.30 -13.67
C ARG A 77 3.81 6.76 -13.24
N SER A 78 4.77 7.47 -13.84
CA SER A 78 4.97 8.91 -13.65
C SER A 78 3.76 9.73 -14.13
N GLN A 79 3.18 9.36 -15.28
CA GLN A 79 1.98 9.99 -15.84
C GLN A 79 0.75 9.68 -15.00
N LEU A 80 0.64 8.45 -14.46
CA LEU A 80 -0.43 8.08 -13.52
C LEU A 80 -0.33 8.88 -12.22
N GLN A 81 0.87 9.04 -11.66
CA GLN A 81 1.08 9.87 -10.48
C GLN A 81 0.69 11.32 -10.75
N ALA A 82 1.14 11.88 -11.88
CA ALA A 82 0.79 13.24 -12.30
C ALA A 82 -0.73 13.42 -12.50
N LEU A 83 -1.42 12.41 -13.02
CA LEU A 83 -2.87 12.43 -13.20
C LEU A 83 -3.61 12.43 -11.86
N VAL A 84 -3.19 11.59 -10.90
CA VAL A 84 -3.77 11.54 -9.55
C VAL A 84 -3.55 12.87 -8.83
N GLU A 85 -2.36 13.46 -8.98
CA GLU A 85 -2.02 14.76 -8.38
C GLU A 85 -2.81 15.90 -9.02
N TYR A 86 -2.98 15.89 -10.35
CA TYR A 86 -3.86 16.81 -11.05
C TYR A 86 -5.31 16.71 -10.56
N GLN A 87 -5.84 15.50 -10.38
CA GLN A 87 -7.19 15.30 -9.86
C GLN A 87 -7.36 15.80 -8.43
N LYS A 88 -6.34 15.64 -7.57
CA LYS A 88 -6.31 16.21 -6.21
C LYS A 88 -6.49 17.74 -6.24
N SER A 89 -5.84 18.43 -7.18
CA SER A 89 -5.88 19.90 -7.29
C SER A 89 -7.08 20.44 -8.08
N ALA A 90 -7.49 19.76 -9.15
CA ALA A 90 -8.48 20.26 -10.10
C ALA A 90 -9.93 19.89 -9.73
N ALA A 91 -10.14 18.84 -8.94
CA ALA A 91 -11.46 18.39 -8.52
C ALA A 91 -11.49 18.07 -7.01
N PRO A 92 -11.34 19.10 -6.14
CA PRO A 92 -11.44 18.91 -4.70
C PRO A 92 -12.82 18.33 -4.36
N GLY A 93 -12.84 17.09 -3.86
CA GLY A 93 -14.06 16.33 -3.57
C GLY A 93 -14.28 15.05 -4.41
N MET A 94 -13.57 14.87 -5.53
CA MET A 94 -13.59 13.58 -6.27
C MET A 94 -12.76 12.50 -5.58
N LEU A 95 -11.72 12.89 -4.85
CA LEU A 95 -10.90 12.02 -4.01
C LEU A 95 -10.99 12.54 -2.58
N VAL A 96 -11.26 11.65 -1.62
CA VAL A 96 -11.26 11.98 -0.19
C VAL A 96 -9.84 12.35 0.23
N GLU A 97 -9.66 13.31 1.15
CA GLU A 97 -8.36 13.61 1.75
C GLU A 97 -7.65 12.30 2.17
N GLY A 98 -6.43 12.09 1.68
CA GLY A 98 -5.62 10.90 1.95
C GLY A 98 -5.71 9.77 0.92
N GLN A 99 -6.79 9.64 0.14
CA GLN A 99 -6.88 8.60 -0.91
C GLN A 99 -5.86 8.84 -2.03
N ALA A 100 -5.70 10.10 -2.44
CA ALA A 100 -4.69 10.49 -3.42
C ALA A 100 -3.27 10.19 -2.93
N GLU A 101 -2.99 10.46 -1.65
CA GLU A 101 -1.68 10.21 -1.04
C GLU A 101 -1.38 8.72 -0.92
N MET A 102 -2.40 7.91 -0.59
CA MET A 102 -2.29 6.46 -0.58
C MET A 102 -2.00 5.90 -1.99
N LEU A 103 -2.70 6.40 -3.02
CA LEU A 103 -2.47 6.01 -4.42
C LEU A 103 -1.06 6.38 -4.90
N ILE A 104 -0.64 7.63 -4.67
CA ILE A 104 0.71 8.09 -5.02
C ILE A 104 1.77 7.29 -4.26
N GLY A 105 1.53 7.04 -2.97
CA GLY A 105 2.36 6.20 -2.11
C GLY A 105 2.52 4.79 -2.66
N ALA A 106 1.41 4.11 -2.97
CA ALA A 106 1.40 2.75 -3.51
C ALA A 106 2.14 2.67 -4.87
N LEU A 107 1.92 3.65 -5.76
CA LEU A 107 2.64 3.75 -7.04
C LEU A 107 4.16 3.95 -6.83
N GLY A 108 4.56 4.63 -5.75
CA GLY A 108 5.95 4.86 -5.37
C GLY A 108 6.62 3.71 -4.61
N MET A 109 5.87 2.87 -3.91
CA MET A 109 6.42 1.80 -3.06
C MET A 109 7.21 0.75 -3.85
N THR A 110 6.87 0.51 -5.11
CA THR A 110 7.57 -0.49 -5.95
C THR A 110 9.03 -0.10 -6.25
N LYS A 111 9.36 1.20 -6.17
CA LYS A 111 10.73 1.70 -6.41
C LYS A 111 11.56 1.84 -5.14
N LYS A 112 10.93 1.81 -3.95
CA LYS A 112 11.64 2.06 -2.69
C LYS A 112 12.51 0.87 -2.33
N THR A 113 13.80 1.12 -2.13
CA THR A 113 14.72 0.11 -1.62
C THR A 113 14.56 -0.06 -0.11
N VAL A 114 14.93 -1.23 0.44
CA VAL A 114 14.86 -1.44 1.90
C VAL A 114 15.70 -0.43 2.66
N SER A 115 16.83 -0.01 2.10
CA SER A 115 17.69 1.03 2.67
C SER A 115 17.01 2.39 2.83
N GLU A 116 16.01 2.71 1.99
CA GLU A 116 15.27 3.98 2.06
C GLU A 116 14.18 3.97 3.12
N VAL A 117 13.76 2.80 3.60
CA VAL A 117 12.64 2.66 4.54
C VAL A 117 13.11 2.12 5.90
N MET A 118 14.29 1.52 5.99
CA MET A 118 14.84 1.00 7.24
C MET A 118 15.23 2.11 8.21
N VAL A 119 15.11 1.83 9.51
CA VAL A 119 15.63 2.67 10.58
C VAL A 119 17.08 2.25 10.86
N PRO A 120 18.06 3.17 10.75
CA PRO A 120 19.44 2.89 11.15
C PRO A 120 19.53 2.40 12.60
N LEU A 121 20.40 1.43 12.89
CA LEU A 121 20.53 0.87 14.24
C LEU A 121 20.87 1.93 15.30
N GLN A 122 21.62 2.97 14.91
CA GLN A 122 22.03 4.08 15.77
C GLN A 122 20.85 4.95 16.24
N SER A 123 19.79 5.06 15.41
CA SER A 123 18.56 5.77 15.75
C SER A 123 17.47 4.83 16.27
N ALA A 124 17.69 3.52 16.22
CA ALA A 124 16.78 2.52 16.75
C ALA A 124 16.91 2.41 18.28
N CYS A 125 15.76 2.22 18.94
CA CYS A 125 15.71 1.89 20.36
C CYS A 125 16.20 0.46 20.60
N CYS A 126 17.48 0.30 20.92
CA CYS A 126 18.10 -1.00 21.20
C CYS A 126 18.19 -1.29 22.71
N LEU A 127 18.26 -2.57 23.08
CA LEU A 127 18.58 -3.06 24.42
C LEU A 127 19.98 -3.68 24.40
N MET A 128 20.76 -3.51 25.45
CA MET A 128 22.09 -4.12 25.56
C MET A 128 21.98 -5.50 26.21
N LEU A 129 22.86 -6.42 25.83
CA LEU A 129 22.89 -7.78 26.39
C LEU A 129 23.10 -7.80 27.91
N GLU A 130 23.85 -6.82 28.40
CA GLU A 130 24.22 -6.62 29.81
C GLU A 130 23.19 -5.80 30.60
N ASP A 131 22.16 -5.26 29.95
CA ASP A 131 21.13 -4.48 30.62
C ASP A 131 20.40 -5.35 31.65
N ILE A 132 20.30 -4.84 32.88
CA ILE A 132 19.59 -5.51 33.97
C ILE A 132 18.10 -5.22 33.80
N LEU A 133 17.29 -6.27 33.76
CA LEU A 133 15.83 -6.18 33.61
C LEU A 133 15.15 -5.80 34.92
N ASP A 134 15.50 -4.63 35.45
CA ASP A 134 14.86 -4.06 36.63
C ASP A 134 13.48 -3.44 36.26
N PHE A 135 12.60 -3.30 37.26
CA PHE A 135 11.27 -2.74 37.11
C PHE A 135 11.29 -1.36 36.45
N ALA A 136 12.21 -0.49 36.86
CA ALA A 136 12.35 0.85 36.28
C ALA A 136 12.76 0.80 34.80
N PHE A 137 13.59 -0.17 34.42
CA PHE A 137 14.02 -0.37 33.04
C PHE A 137 12.87 -0.91 32.17
N ILE A 138 12.17 -1.94 32.64
CA ILE A 138 11.02 -2.53 31.93
C ILE A 138 9.92 -1.49 31.73
N ALA A 139 9.59 -0.71 32.77
CA ALA A 139 8.60 0.36 32.67
C ALA A 139 8.99 1.41 31.62
N ARG A 140 10.28 1.79 31.57
CA ARG A 140 10.83 2.72 30.58
C ARG A 140 10.73 2.16 29.16
N VAL A 141 11.02 0.87 28.97
CA VAL A 141 10.93 0.20 27.66
C VAL A 141 9.48 0.15 27.17
N ILE A 142 8.53 -0.17 28.05
CA ILE A 142 7.09 -0.20 27.72
C ILE A 142 6.58 1.19 27.34
N GLN A 143 7.00 2.24 28.06
CA GLN A 143 6.62 3.63 27.75
C GLN A 143 7.06 4.09 26.36
N ARG A 144 8.09 3.47 25.76
CA ARG A 144 8.52 3.80 24.39
C ARG A 144 7.54 3.33 23.32
N GLY A 145 6.61 2.43 23.63
CA GLY A 145 5.51 2.04 22.74
C GLY A 145 5.89 1.11 21.57
N TYR A 146 7.13 0.62 21.50
CA TYR A 146 7.54 -0.35 20.49
C TYR A 146 7.24 -1.79 20.93
N SER A 147 6.88 -2.64 19.97
CA SER A 147 6.58 -4.06 20.24
C SER A 147 7.83 -4.95 20.24
N ARG A 148 8.87 -4.57 19.50
CA ARG A 148 10.06 -5.38 19.25
C ARG A 148 11.31 -4.53 19.40
N PHE A 149 12.28 -5.02 20.15
CA PHE A 149 13.52 -4.32 20.46
C PHE A 149 14.72 -5.16 20.04
N PRO A 150 15.64 -4.64 19.21
CA PRO A 150 16.89 -5.33 18.92
C PRO A 150 17.76 -5.40 20.17
N VAL A 151 18.32 -6.57 20.43
CA VAL A 151 19.31 -6.81 21.49
C VAL A 151 20.70 -6.78 20.88
N VAL A 152 21.53 -5.86 21.34
CA VAL A 152 22.89 -5.63 20.85
C VAL A 152 23.90 -6.12 21.88
N ASP A 153 24.92 -6.83 21.42
CA ASP A 153 26.09 -7.14 22.24
C ASP A 153 27.03 -5.92 22.23
N PRO A 154 27.29 -5.30 23.39
CA PRO A 154 28.15 -4.12 23.48
C PRO A 154 29.61 -4.39 23.11
N ALA A 155 30.09 -5.64 23.22
CA ALA A 155 31.46 -6.00 22.87
C ALA A 155 31.67 -6.12 21.35
N SER A 156 30.69 -6.69 20.64
CA SER A 156 30.77 -6.89 19.18
C SER A 156 30.05 -5.82 18.35
N GLY A 157 29.16 -5.04 18.98
CA GLY A 157 28.28 -4.09 18.31
C GLY A 157 27.26 -4.76 17.38
N GLN A 158 27.11 -6.10 17.45
CA GLN A 158 26.22 -6.86 16.59
C GLN A 158 24.87 -7.10 17.25
N VAL A 159 23.81 -7.21 16.43
CA VAL A 159 22.48 -7.58 16.90
C VAL A 159 22.44 -9.09 17.13
N VAL A 160 22.34 -9.49 18.40
CA VAL A 160 22.31 -10.90 18.84
C VAL A 160 20.92 -11.50 18.70
N GLY A 161 19.88 -10.67 18.80
CA GLY A 161 18.49 -11.12 18.68
C GLY A 161 17.50 -9.98 18.73
N LEU A 162 16.22 -10.34 18.77
CA LEU A 162 15.09 -9.43 18.90
C LEU A 162 14.27 -9.85 20.13
N LEU A 163 13.89 -8.88 20.96
CA LEU A 163 13.10 -9.09 22.16
C LEU A 163 11.71 -8.49 22.00
N HIS A 164 10.68 -9.26 22.33
CA HIS A 164 9.28 -8.82 22.26
C HIS A 164 8.87 -8.16 23.57
N CYS A 165 8.14 -7.04 23.51
CA CYS A 165 7.71 -6.35 24.74
C CYS A 165 6.79 -7.23 25.61
N LYS A 166 6.01 -8.13 25.00
CA LYS A 166 5.17 -9.09 25.70
C LYS A 166 5.96 -10.10 26.54
N ASP A 167 7.17 -10.44 26.13
CA ASP A 167 8.00 -11.40 26.86
C ASP A 167 8.58 -10.73 28.12
N LEU A 168 8.85 -9.41 28.06
CA LEU A 168 9.19 -8.61 29.25
C LEU A 168 8.03 -8.53 30.25
N LEU A 169 6.78 -8.48 29.77
CA LEU A 169 5.60 -8.53 30.65
C LEU A 169 5.42 -9.89 31.33
N SER A 170 5.86 -10.98 30.71
CA SER A 170 5.73 -12.32 31.31
C SER A 170 6.61 -12.52 32.55
N LEU A 171 7.68 -11.73 32.71
CA LEU A 171 8.45 -11.65 33.95
C LEU A 171 7.65 -11.03 35.11
N ARG A 172 6.59 -10.26 34.80
CA ARG A 172 5.76 -9.54 35.77
C ARG A 172 4.65 -10.39 36.39
N VAL A 173 4.34 -11.57 35.82
CA VAL A 173 3.20 -12.41 36.25
C VAL A 173 3.62 -13.48 37.27
N VAL A 174 4.90 -13.53 37.68
CA VAL A 174 5.32 -14.32 38.84
C VAL A 174 5.19 -13.47 40.12
N GLU A 175 3.99 -12.95 40.38
CA GLU A 175 3.53 -12.78 41.76
C GLU A 175 2.59 -13.96 42.01
N PRO A 176 2.80 -14.78 43.05
CA PRO A 176 2.05 -16.02 43.21
C PRO A 176 0.59 -15.67 43.56
N LEU A 177 -0.28 -15.73 42.57
CA LEU A 177 -1.69 -15.99 42.79
C LEU A 177 -1.84 -17.51 42.86
N HIS A 178 -1.85 -18.02 44.09
CA HIS A 178 -2.04 -19.40 44.56
C HIS A 178 -0.80 -20.18 45.01
N ASP A 179 -0.94 -20.72 46.23
CA ASP A 179 -0.15 -21.74 46.90
C ASP A 179 -0.10 -23.06 46.09
N ASP A 180 0.70 -23.11 45.03
CA ASP A 180 1.10 -24.39 44.43
C ASP A 180 2.58 -24.67 44.73
N PRO A 181 2.91 -25.77 45.43
CA PRO A 181 4.28 -26.21 45.58
C PRO A 181 4.71 -26.89 44.27
N VAL A 182 5.99 -26.77 43.94
CA VAL A 182 6.65 -27.46 42.81
C VAL A 182 6.52 -26.75 41.46
N HIS A 183 7.28 -25.68 41.28
CA HIS A 183 8.34 -25.60 40.26
C HIS A 183 9.31 -24.50 40.67
N ASN A 184 10.62 -24.77 40.61
CA ASN A 184 11.69 -23.83 40.91
C ASN A 184 11.64 -22.61 39.98
N VAL A 185 10.76 -21.64 40.28
CA VAL A 185 10.82 -20.32 39.68
C VAL A 185 11.89 -19.58 40.48
N ARG A 186 13.14 -19.68 40.00
CA ARG A 186 14.22 -18.80 40.46
C ARG A 186 13.68 -17.37 40.41
N ASP A 187 13.71 -16.71 41.55
CA ASP A 187 13.52 -15.27 41.72
C ASP A 187 14.40 -14.55 40.67
N ARG A 188 13.80 -14.17 39.53
CA ARG A 188 14.48 -13.49 38.41
C ARG A 188 14.41 -11.97 38.58
N SER A 189 14.49 -11.49 39.83
CA SER A 189 14.40 -10.06 40.12
C SER A 189 15.54 -9.23 39.50
N THR A 190 16.61 -9.84 38.98
CA THR A 190 17.71 -9.14 38.27
C THR A 190 18.38 -9.99 37.18
N CYS A 191 17.61 -10.66 36.31
CA CYS A 191 18.23 -11.31 35.14
C CYS A 191 18.65 -10.28 34.07
N THR A 192 19.74 -10.57 33.35
CA THR A 192 20.17 -9.73 32.23
C THR A 192 19.29 -9.98 31.00
N VAL A 193 19.27 -9.02 30.06
CA VAL A 193 18.61 -9.22 28.75
C VAL A 193 19.16 -10.47 28.04
N GLY A 194 20.47 -10.71 28.14
CA GLY A 194 21.12 -11.92 27.60
C GLY A 194 20.58 -13.21 28.20
N GLU A 195 20.48 -13.31 29.52
CA GLU A 195 19.94 -14.48 30.22
C GLU A 195 18.47 -14.75 29.87
N LEU A 196 17.66 -13.69 29.76
CA LEU A 196 16.28 -13.82 29.30
C LEU A 196 16.22 -14.35 27.86
N LEU A 197 17.07 -13.82 26.98
CA LEU A 197 17.12 -14.24 25.58
C LEU A 197 17.51 -15.72 25.46
N GLU A 198 18.48 -16.18 26.25
CA GLU A 198 18.87 -17.59 26.32
C GLU A 198 17.76 -18.48 26.88
N ALA A 199 17.07 -18.03 27.94
CA ALA A 199 15.95 -18.75 28.50
C ALA A 199 14.79 -18.90 27.49
N LEU A 200 14.51 -17.87 26.69
CA LEU A 200 13.49 -17.90 25.65
C LEU A 200 13.88 -18.82 24.48
N ARG A 201 15.17 -18.85 24.10
CA ARG A 201 15.71 -19.82 23.13
C ARG A 201 15.54 -21.25 23.63
N ALA A 202 15.94 -21.51 24.87
CA ALA A 202 15.83 -22.84 25.50
C ALA A 202 14.37 -23.31 25.63
N ALA A 203 13.42 -22.39 25.81
CA ALA A 203 11.99 -22.68 25.86
C ALA A 203 11.34 -22.94 24.49
N GLY A 204 12.11 -22.96 23.39
CA GLY A 204 11.58 -23.18 22.05
C GLY A 204 10.66 -22.05 21.54
N ARG A 205 10.71 -20.86 22.16
CA ARG A 205 9.96 -19.66 21.72
C ARG A 205 10.68 -18.91 20.59
N GLU A 206 11.19 -19.66 19.61
CA GLU A 206 11.99 -19.14 18.49
C GLU A 206 11.22 -18.17 17.57
N ARG A 207 9.89 -18.11 17.69
CA ARG A 207 9.02 -17.20 16.90
C ARG A 207 9.30 -15.71 17.11
N HIS A 208 10.18 -15.36 18.06
CA HIS A 208 10.49 -13.97 18.42
C HIS A 208 11.97 -13.59 18.26
N ILE A 209 12.87 -14.54 17.97
CA ILE A 209 14.32 -14.30 17.99
C ILE A 209 14.88 -14.51 16.58
N PHE A 210 15.12 -13.41 15.87
CA PHE A 210 15.78 -13.43 14.58
C PHE A 210 17.25 -13.06 14.75
N VAL A 211 18.16 -13.96 14.38
CA VAL A 211 19.61 -13.70 14.37
C VAL A 211 19.95 -12.93 13.10
N CYS A 212 20.54 -11.75 13.25
CA CYS A 212 20.99 -10.93 12.13
C CYS A 212 22.42 -11.31 11.74
N GLY A 213 22.69 -11.52 10.44
CA GLY A 213 24.03 -11.81 9.93
C GLY A 213 24.96 -10.59 9.98
N LYS A 214 26.27 -10.81 9.77
CA LYS A 214 27.30 -9.76 9.78
C LYS A 214 27.01 -8.67 8.75
N ASN A 215 27.14 -7.41 9.17
CA ASN A 215 26.75 -6.15 8.50
C ASN A 215 25.24 -5.89 8.48
N THR A 216 24.73 -5.48 9.65
CA THR A 216 23.59 -4.55 9.84
C THR A 216 22.59 -4.51 8.70
N THR A 217 21.62 -5.41 8.71
CA THR A 217 20.33 -5.11 8.09
C THR A 217 19.23 -5.73 8.93
N LEU A 218 18.54 -4.90 9.72
CA LEU A 218 17.28 -5.22 10.39
C LEU A 218 16.19 -5.45 9.33
N MET A 219 16.25 -6.58 8.63
CA MET A 219 15.32 -7.00 7.57
C MET A 219 13.99 -7.55 8.10
N ALA A 220 13.50 -7.02 9.22
CA ALA A 220 12.22 -7.46 9.79
C ALA A 220 11.38 -6.36 10.45
N LEU A 221 11.86 -5.11 10.51
CA LEU A 221 11.05 -4.01 11.05
C LEU A 221 9.88 -3.59 10.14
N LEU A 222 9.76 -4.17 8.94
CA LEU A 222 8.65 -3.93 8.00
C LEU A 222 7.50 -4.95 8.07
N SER A 223 7.56 -5.97 8.94
CA SER A 223 6.69 -7.15 8.83
C SER A 223 5.38 -7.12 9.64
N GLU A 224 4.75 -5.97 9.87
CA GLU A 224 3.34 -5.99 10.35
C GLU A 224 2.43 -4.93 9.74
N LEU A 225 2.92 -4.12 8.79
CA LEU A 225 2.07 -3.16 8.06
C LEU A 225 2.14 -3.28 6.53
N GLY A 226 2.86 -4.26 5.98
CA GLY A 226 2.92 -4.43 4.53
C GLY A 226 3.17 -5.86 4.09
N SER A 227 2.19 -6.42 3.40
CA SER A 227 2.38 -7.45 2.37
C SER A 227 2.55 -8.90 2.84
N GLN A 228 1.41 -9.61 2.91
CA GLN A 228 1.37 -11.09 2.89
C GLN A 228 1.89 -11.72 1.58
N SER A 229 2.37 -10.95 0.59
CA SER A 229 2.73 -11.48 -0.74
C SER A 229 4.22 -11.66 -1.02
N ALA A 230 5.14 -11.31 -0.11
CA ALA A 230 6.59 -11.36 -0.39
C ALA A 230 7.31 -12.66 0.02
N PHE A 231 6.68 -13.53 0.84
CA PHE A 231 7.39 -14.68 1.43
C PHE A 231 7.45 -15.95 0.56
N GLN A 232 6.78 -15.96 -0.60
CA GLN A 232 6.69 -17.17 -1.43
C GLN A 232 7.78 -17.29 -2.51
N GLN A 233 8.63 -16.28 -2.70
CA GLN A 233 9.66 -16.29 -3.76
C GLN A 233 11.11 -16.50 -3.30
N LEU A 234 11.41 -16.54 -1.99
CA LEU A 234 12.78 -16.76 -1.50
C LEU A 234 13.08 -18.20 -1.08
N SER A 235 12.14 -19.14 -1.26
CA SER A 235 12.37 -20.58 -1.04
C SER A 235 12.77 -21.37 -2.30
N VAL A 236 12.94 -20.70 -3.44
CA VAL A 236 13.38 -21.33 -4.70
C VAL A 236 14.60 -20.60 -5.24
N LYS A 237 15.74 -20.81 -4.58
CA LYS A 237 17.06 -20.85 -5.22
C LYS A 237 18.08 -21.45 -4.25
N ARG A 238 18.10 -22.78 -4.21
CA ARG A 238 19.38 -23.49 -4.32
C ARG A 238 19.79 -23.45 -5.78
#